data_AF-A0A3N4GTY0-F1
#
_entry.id   AF-A0A3N4GTY0-F1
#
_cell.length_a   1.000
_cell.length_b   1.000
_cell.length_c   1.000
_cell.angle_alpha   90.00
_cell.angle_beta   90.00
_cell.angle_gamma   90.00
#
_symmetry.space_group_name_H-M   'P 1'
#
loop_
_entity.id
_entity.type
_entity.pdbx_description
1 polymer ?
#
loop_
_entity_poly.entity_id
_entity_poly.type
_entity_poly.pdbx_seq_one_letter_code
_entity_poly.pdbx_strand_id
1 'polypeptide(L)'
;MTAMTDECDALCDDIERDRDALRQAWDDHHDAEQAEGLWCDRNDLLIRIEKLRAEVKRLTPREITTVVELEALPNGGVIRSDEGCIWEKDISGWYEPGSRHEHIASDLALPAAVLYLPEGGE
;
A
#
# COMPACT_ATOMS: atom_id res chain seq x y z
N MET A 1 45.58 45.01 -42.54
CA MET A 1 45.98 43.94 -41.60
C MET A 1 44.93 43.66 -40.52
N THR A 2 43.89 44.50 -40.39
CA THR A 2 42.80 44.35 -39.40
C THR A 2 41.66 43.42 -39.86
N ALA A 3 41.37 43.35 -41.16
CA ALA A 3 40.25 42.57 -41.68
C ALA A 3 40.41 41.04 -41.51
N MET A 4 41.65 40.52 -41.44
CA MET A 4 41.91 39.08 -41.33
C MET A 4 41.83 38.57 -39.89
N THR A 5 42.01 39.45 -38.90
CA THR A 5 41.77 39.12 -37.48
C THR A 5 40.27 39.13 -37.17
N ASP A 6 39.52 40.09 -37.70
CA ASP A 6 38.07 40.17 -37.51
C ASP A 6 37.32 38.96 -38.10
N GLU A 7 37.82 38.40 -39.21
CA GLU A 7 37.25 37.23 -39.87
C GLU A 7 37.58 35.91 -39.13
N CYS A 8 38.75 35.84 -38.48
CA CYS A 8 39.10 34.72 -37.60
C CYS A 8 38.33 34.77 -36.27
N ASP A 9 38.14 35.96 -35.70
CA ASP A 9 37.38 36.14 -34.46
C ASP A 9 35.90 35.79 -34.66
N ALA A 10 35.30 36.19 -35.79
CA ALA A 10 33.93 35.82 -36.14
C ALA A 10 33.75 34.29 -36.32
N LEU A 11 34.74 33.61 -36.91
CA LEU A 11 34.72 32.16 -37.07
C LEU A 11 34.81 31.43 -35.73
N CYS A 12 35.59 31.97 -34.77
CA CYS A 12 35.67 31.43 -33.42
C CYS A 12 34.36 31.60 -32.66
N ASP A 13 33.73 32.78 -32.74
CA ASP A 13 32.43 33.05 -32.11
C ASP A 13 31.33 32.10 -32.62
N ASP A 14 31.32 31.81 -33.93
CA ASP A 14 30.35 30.87 -34.52
C ASP A 14 30.59 29.43 -34.04
N ILE A 15 31.86 28.98 -33.95
CA ILE A 15 32.21 27.66 -33.43
C ILE A 15 31.82 27.52 -31.94
N GLU A 16 32.02 28.58 -31.15
CA GLU A 16 31.64 28.58 -29.74
C GLU A 16 30.11 28.54 -29.56
N ARG A 17 29.37 29.29 -30.39
CA ARG A 17 27.91 29.25 -30.40
C ARG A 17 27.38 27.88 -30.75
N ASP A 18 27.94 27.22 -31.77
CA ASP A 18 27.53 25.88 -32.17
C ASP A 18 27.85 24.84 -31.09
N ARG A 19 29.00 24.94 -30.44
CA ARG A 19 29.37 24.10 -29.30
C ARG A 19 28.38 24.25 -28.14
N ASP A 20 28.02 25.47 -27.80
CA ASP A 20 27.12 25.74 -26.67
C ASP A 20 25.68 25.29 -26.99
N ALA A 21 25.24 25.43 -28.24
CA ALA A 21 23.96 24.91 -28.71
C ALA A 21 23.91 23.37 -28.65
N LEU A 22 24.98 22.69 -29.06
CA LEU A 22 25.09 21.23 -28.96
C LEU A 22 25.09 20.75 -27.51
N ARG A 23 25.74 21.50 -26.61
CA ARG A 23 25.75 21.20 -25.18
C ARG A 23 24.36 21.34 -24.56
N GLN A 24 23.66 22.43 -24.84
CA GLN A 24 22.28 22.64 -24.35
C GLN A 24 21.34 21.54 -24.86
N ALA A 25 21.44 21.17 -26.14
CA ALA A 25 20.62 20.10 -26.71
C ALA A 25 20.91 18.73 -26.06
N TRP A 26 22.16 18.46 -25.68
CA TRP A 26 22.54 17.25 -24.96
C TRP A 26 21.99 17.24 -23.53
N ASP A 27 22.10 18.36 -22.81
CA ASP A 27 21.56 18.53 -21.46
C ASP A 27 20.02 18.38 -21.47
N ASP A 28 19.32 19.03 -22.40
CA ASP A 28 17.86 18.94 -22.56
C ASP A 28 17.38 17.51 -22.88
N HIS A 29 18.14 16.79 -23.72
CA HIS A 29 17.83 15.41 -24.06
C HIS A 29 18.05 14.48 -22.85
N HIS A 30 19.13 14.70 -22.09
CA HIS A 30 19.46 13.90 -20.91
C HIS A 30 18.46 14.11 -19.77
N ASP A 31 17.98 15.34 -19.57
CA ASP A 31 16.94 15.64 -18.58
C ASP A 31 15.59 14.98 -18.93
N ALA A 32 15.24 14.92 -20.22
CA ALA A 32 14.04 14.24 -20.68
C ALA A 32 14.09 12.72 -20.45
N GLU A 33 15.22 12.07 -20.77
CA GLU A 33 15.40 10.64 -20.51
C GLU A 33 15.37 10.31 -19.01
N GLN A 34 15.97 11.14 -18.17
CA GLN A 34 15.89 10.97 -16.70
C GLN A 34 14.47 11.15 -16.16
N ALA A 35 13.72 12.13 -16.68
CA ALA A 35 12.33 12.35 -16.27
C ALA A 35 11.42 11.16 -16.64
N GLU A 36 11.62 10.53 -17.80
CA GLU A 36 10.91 9.31 -18.19
C GLU A 36 11.26 8.12 -17.30
N GLY A 37 12.55 7.92 -16.99
CA GLY A 37 13.01 6.88 -16.07
C GLY A 37 12.39 7.02 -14.67
N LEU A 38 12.41 8.23 -14.11
CA LEU A 38 11.79 8.55 -12.82
C LEU A 38 10.27 8.34 -12.82
N TRP A 39 9.61 8.58 -13.96
CA TRP A 39 8.16 8.39 -14.08
C TRP A 39 7.78 6.91 -14.10
N CYS A 40 8.56 6.06 -14.79
CA CYS A 40 8.40 4.61 -14.79
C CYS A 40 8.66 4.01 -13.39
N ASP A 41 9.76 4.38 -12.74
CA ASP A 41 10.09 3.92 -11.39
C ASP A 41 9.01 4.32 -10.37
N ARG A 42 8.45 5.53 -10.49
CA ARG A 42 7.34 5.98 -9.65
C ARG A 42 6.08 5.15 -9.86
N ASN A 43 5.72 4.84 -11.10
CA ASN A 43 4.53 4.04 -11.40
C ASN A 43 4.67 2.60 -10.88
N ASP A 44 5.85 1.99 -11.02
CA ASP A 44 6.12 0.66 -10.49
C ASP A 44 6.03 0.62 -8.96
N LEU A 45 6.53 1.65 -8.28
CA LEU A 45 6.39 1.81 -6.83
C LEU A 45 4.93 1.95 -6.39
N LEU A 46 4.11 2.70 -7.13
CA LEU A 46 2.68 2.83 -6.84
C LEU A 46 1.95 1.49 -6.96
N ILE A 47 2.20 0.73 -8.03
CA ILE A 47 1.64 -0.61 -8.22
C ILE A 47 2.07 -1.55 -7.08
N ARG A 48 3.34 -1.47 -6.65
CA ARG A 48 3.87 -2.25 -5.52
C ARG A 48 3.13 -1.90 -4.22
N ILE A 49 2.91 -0.62 -3.95
CA ILE A 49 2.20 -0.15 -2.76
C ILE A 49 0.75 -0.65 -2.75
N GLU A 50 0.06 -0.60 -3.88
CA GLU A 50 -1.32 -1.09 -3.99
C GLU A 50 -1.41 -2.59 -3.72
N LYS A 51 -0.49 -3.39 -4.28
CA LYS A 51 -0.40 -4.83 -4.00
C LYS A 51 -0.17 -5.11 -2.52
N LEU A 52 0.74 -4.39 -1.88
CA LEU A 52 1.00 -4.53 -0.44
C LEU A 52 -0.20 -4.13 0.41
N ARG A 53 -0.90 -3.06 0.05
CA ARG A 53 -2.13 -2.65 0.74
C ARG A 53 -3.23 -3.70 0.63
N ALA A 54 -3.41 -4.28 -0.55
CA ALA A 54 -4.37 -5.37 -0.76
C ALA A 54 -4.01 -6.60 0.07
N GLU A 55 -2.72 -6.94 0.12
CA GLU A 55 -2.23 -8.09 0.88
C GLU A 55 -2.36 -7.86 2.40
N VAL A 56 -2.02 -6.68 2.90
CA VAL A 56 -2.25 -6.31 4.30
C VAL A 56 -3.74 -6.38 4.62
N LYS A 57 -4.61 -5.80 3.78
CA LYS A 57 -6.07 -5.88 3.98
C LYS A 57 -6.58 -7.32 4.00
N ARG A 58 -6.02 -8.20 3.17
CA ARG A 58 -6.35 -9.62 3.13
C ARG A 58 -5.90 -10.37 4.39
N LEU A 59 -4.75 -9.98 4.95
CA LEU A 59 -4.14 -10.64 6.09
C LEU A 59 -4.59 -10.09 7.44
N THR A 60 -5.08 -8.85 7.51
CA THR A 60 -5.61 -8.25 8.74
C THR A 60 -6.98 -8.85 9.05
N PRO A 61 -7.11 -9.63 10.13
CA PRO A 61 -8.41 -10.15 10.55
C PRO A 61 -9.37 -9.01 10.88
N ARG A 62 -10.66 -9.17 10.58
CA ARG A 62 -11.68 -8.19 10.96
C ARG A 62 -11.69 -8.06 12.47
N GLU A 63 -11.46 -6.86 13.00
CA GLU A 63 -11.61 -6.58 14.43
C GLU A 63 -13.05 -6.24 14.77
N ILE A 64 -13.51 -6.77 15.90
CA ILE A 64 -14.79 -6.49 16.55
C ILE A 64 -14.46 -5.71 17.82
N THR A 65 -15.04 -4.52 17.96
CA THR A 65 -14.74 -3.62 19.09
C THR A 65 -15.92 -3.45 20.03
N THR A 66 -17.09 -3.93 19.62
CA THR A 66 -18.33 -3.80 20.40
C THR A 66 -19.02 -5.14 20.61
N VAL A 67 -19.74 -5.24 21.73
CA VAL A 67 -20.57 -6.41 22.05
C VAL A 67 -21.66 -6.60 20.99
N VAL A 68 -22.23 -5.51 20.46
CA VAL A 68 -23.28 -5.57 19.42
C VAL A 68 -22.76 -6.21 18.13
N GLU A 69 -21.54 -5.87 17.69
CA GLU A 69 -20.92 -6.50 16.53
C GLU A 69 -20.64 -7.99 16.76
N LEU A 70 -20.29 -8.36 17.99
CA LEU A 70 -20.06 -9.74 18.40
C LEU A 70 -21.37 -10.55 18.36
N GLU A 71 -22.45 -9.98 18.90
CA GLU A 71 -23.80 -10.55 18.86
C GLU A 71 -24.37 -10.64 17.44
N ALA A 72 -23.92 -9.81 16.51
CA ALA A 72 -24.34 -9.86 15.11
C ALA A 72 -23.65 -10.97 14.29
N LEU A 73 -22.62 -11.65 14.82
CA LEU A 73 -21.95 -12.72 14.08
C LEU A 73 -22.89 -13.93 13.84
N PRO A 74 -22.75 -14.66 12.73
CA PRO A 74 -23.49 -15.91 12.54
C PRO A 74 -23.00 -17.01 13.50
N ASN A 75 -23.87 -17.97 13.81
CA ASN A 75 -23.48 -19.19 14.51
C ASN A 75 -22.42 -19.95 13.72
N GLY A 76 -21.45 -20.54 14.41
CA GLY A 76 -20.22 -21.11 13.84
C GLY A 76 -19.13 -20.07 13.56
N GLY A 77 -19.36 -18.78 13.85
CA GLY A 77 -18.33 -17.76 13.79
C GLY A 77 -17.26 -17.98 14.86
N VAL A 78 -15.98 -17.83 14.50
CA VAL A 78 -14.85 -18.01 15.42
C VAL A 78 -14.08 -16.71 15.54
N ILE A 79 -13.80 -16.32 16.78
CA ILE A 79 -13.00 -15.13 17.10
C ILE A 79 -11.84 -15.48 18.03
N ARG A 80 -10.88 -14.57 18.12
CA ARG A 80 -9.87 -14.52 19.17
C ARG A 80 -10.06 -13.24 19.97
N SER A 81 -10.28 -13.33 21.28
CA SER A 81 -10.39 -12.17 22.17
C SER A 81 -9.04 -11.46 22.35
N ASP A 82 -9.06 -10.27 22.95
CA ASP A 82 -7.84 -9.50 23.26
C ASP A 82 -6.89 -10.26 24.21
N GLU A 83 -7.47 -11.07 25.09
CA GLU A 83 -6.73 -11.96 26.00
C GLU A 83 -6.11 -13.19 25.29
N GLY A 84 -6.40 -13.37 24.00
CA GLY A 84 -5.86 -14.46 23.18
C GLY A 84 -6.68 -15.75 23.22
N CYS A 85 -7.80 -15.79 23.94
CA CYS A 85 -8.70 -16.94 23.97
C CYS A 85 -9.48 -17.07 22.66
N ILE A 86 -9.74 -18.30 22.23
CA ILE A 86 -10.52 -18.60 21.03
C ILE A 86 -11.95 -18.91 21.45
N TRP A 87 -12.92 -18.29 20.78
CA TRP A 87 -14.33 -18.46 21.05
C TRP A 87 -15.09 -18.80 19.77
N GLU A 88 -15.99 -19.77 19.86
CA GLU A 88 -16.92 -20.16 18.81
C GLU A 88 -18.33 -19.76 19.22
N LYS A 89 -19.07 -19.19 18.27
CA LYS A 89 -20.46 -18.80 18.47
C LYS A 89 -21.40 -19.97 18.23
N ASP A 90 -22.32 -20.19 19.15
CA ASP A 90 -23.47 -21.08 18.98
C ASP A 90 -24.78 -20.30 19.24
N ILE A 91 -25.92 -20.99 19.08
CA ILE A 91 -27.28 -20.44 19.25
C ILE A 91 -27.47 -19.78 20.62
N SER A 92 -26.91 -20.37 21.67
CA SER A 92 -27.07 -19.94 23.06
C SER A 92 -26.05 -18.90 23.50
N GLY A 93 -24.82 -18.97 22.98
CA GLY A 93 -23.75 -18.07 23.41
C GLY A 93 -22.39 -18.42 22.82
N TRP A 94 -21.35 -18.07 23.55
CA TRP A 94 -19.95 -18.26 23.16
C TRP A 94 -19.30 -19.39 23.96
N TYR A 95 -18.52 -20.22 23.29
CA TYR A 95 -17.85 -21.37 23.89
C TYR A 95 -16.38 -21.39 23.49
N GLU A 96 -15.49 -21.75 24.42
CA GLU A 96 -14.14 -22.14 24.05
C GLU A 96 -14.17 -23.50 23.33
N PRO A 97 -13.36 -23.72 22.28
CA PRO A 97 -13.31 -25.00 21.58
C PRO A 97 -13.09 -26.19 22.53
N GLY A 98 -14.05 -27.11 22.56
CA GLY A 98 -14.02 -28.29 23.43
C GLY A 98 -14.51 -28.08 24.87
N SER A 99 -14.87 -26.84 25.24
CA SER A 99 -15.55 -26.54 26.51
C SER A 99 -17.06 -26.73 26.39
N ARG A 100 -17.70 -26.97 27.53
CA ARG A 100 -19.17 -26.96 27.69
C ARG A 100 -19.68 -25.72 28.41
N HIS A 101 -18.77 -24.86 28.85
CA HIS A 101 -19.13 -23.64 29.58
C HIS A 101 -19.51 -22.57 28.58
N GLU A 102 -20.73 -22.08 28.75
CA GLU A 102 -21.30 -21.00 27.96
C GLU A 102 -20.91 -19.65 28.55
N HIS A 103 -20.62 -18.71 27.67
CA HIS A 103 -20.34 -17.31 27.99
C HIS A 103 -21.25 -16.39 27.18
N ILE A 104 -21.63 -15.26 27.78
CA ILE A 104 -22.36 -14.22 27.05
C ILE A 104 -21.37 -13.26 26.39
N ALA A 105 -21.81 -12.56 25.34
CA ALA A 105 -20.94 -11.70 24.54
C ALA A 105 -20.24 -10.59 25.37
N SER A 106 -20.86 -10.13 26.47
CA SER A 106 -20.28 -9.14 27.37
C SER A 106 -19.14 -9.67 28.24
N ASP A 107 -18.99 -10.99 28.36
CA ASP A 107 -17.93 -11.61 29.16
C ASP A 107 -16.62 -11.72 28.38
N LEU A 108 -16.66 -11.55 27.06
CA LEU A 108 -15.51 -11.72 26.19
C LEU A 108 -14.71 -10.42 26.07
N ALA A 109 -13.39 -10.52 26.22
CA ALA A 109 -12.50 -9.39 26.07
C ALA A 109 -12.47 -8.87 24.62
N LEU A 110 -12.75 -7.56 24.47
CA LEU A 110 -12.65 -6.81 23.22
C LEU A 110 -11.42 -5.90 23.25
N PRO A 111 -10.81 -5.58 22.09
CA PRO A 111 -11.21 -5.97 20.74
C PRO A 111 -10.96 -7.46 20.45
N ALA A 112 -11.80 -8.05 19.60
CA ALA A 112 -11.66 -9.44 19.18
C ALA A 112 -11.41 -9.55 17.66
N ALA A 113 -10.47 -10.40 17.26
CA ALA A 113 -10.17 -10.67 15.87
C ALA A 113 -11.02 -11.83 15.34
N VAL A 114 -11.78 -11.62 14.26
CA VAL A 114 -12.54 -12.68 13.59
C VAL A 114 -11.58 -13.59 12.84
N LEU A 115 -11.55 -14.86 13.23
CA LEU A 115 -10.71 -15.89 12.61
C LEU A 115 -11.45 -16.64 11.50
N TYR A 116 -12.76 -16.85 11.66
CA TYR A 116 -13.58 -17.58 10.71
C TYR A 116 -15.04 -17.11 10.75
N LEU A 117 -15.66 -17.06 9.58
CA LEU A 117 -17.10 -16.91 9.41
C LEU A 117 -17.58 -18.01 8.47
N PRO A 118 -18.66 -18.74 8.81
CA PRO A 118 -19.23 -19.72 7.90
C PRO A 118 -19.81 -19.03 6.66
N GLU A 119 -19.61 -19.66 5.50
CA GLU A 119 -20.24 -19.23 4.25
C GLU A 119 -21.74 -19.57 4.33
N GLY A 120 -22.61 -18.56 4.40
CA GLY A 120 -24.06 -18.75 4.33
C GLY A 120 -24.88 -18.38 5.56
N GLY A 121 -24.39 -17.48 6.43
CA GLY A 121 -25.27 -16.84 7.41
C GLY A 121 -26.16 -15.80 6.74
N GLU A 122 -27.34 -16.22 6.28
CA GLU A 122 -28.47 -15.30 5.97
C GLU A 122 -29.04 -14.66 7.24
#